data_AF-A0A960D4Y2-F1
#
_entry.id   AF-A0A960D4Y2-F1
#
_cell.length_a   1.000
_cell.length_b   1.000
_cell.length_c   1.000
_cell.angle_alpha   90.00
_cell.angle_beta   90.00
_cell.angle_gamma   90.00
#
_symmetry.space_group_name_H-M   'P 1'
#
loop_
_entity.id
_entity.type
_entity.pdbx_description
1 polymer ?
#
loop_
_entity_poly.entity_id
_entity_poly.type
_entity_poly.pdbx_seq_one_letter_code
_entity_poly.pdbx_strand_id
1 'polypeptide(L)' 'MPAELPFRFFDCDNHYYEAEDAFTRHIDPKLKKRAIQWAQLDGKQRLIVGGRVNRFIPNPTFDPVGKPGALDEYFRG' A
#
# COMPACT_ATOMS: atom_id res chain seq x y z
N MET A 1 11.48 -27.54 -11.12
CA MET A 1 11.01 -26.78 -12.30
C MET A 1 9.54 -26.45 -12.06
N PRO A 2 9.11 -25.19 -12.22
CA PRO A 2 7.68 -24.90 -12.17
C PRO A 2 6.97 -25.76 -13.22
N ALA A 3 5.80 -26.30 -12.86
CA ALA A 3 5.01 -27.07 -13.82
C ALA A 3 4.55 -26.13 -14.95
N GLU A 4 4.96 -26.40 -16.18
CA GLU A 4 4.41 -25.70 -17.35
C GLU A 4 3.02 -26.24 -17.63
N LEU A 5 2.02 -25.36 -17.55
CA LEU A 5 0.64 -25.69 -17.87
C LEU A 5 0.33 -25.28 -19.31
N PRO A 6 -0.54 -26.01 -20.03
CA PRO A 6 -0.90 -25.71 -21.42
C PRO A 6 -1.82 -24.48 -21.57
N PHE A 7 -2.01 -23.72 -20.49
CA PHE A 7 -2.84 -22.52 -20.44
C PHE A 7 -2.20 -21.47 -19.54
N ARG A 8 -2.59 -20.21 -19.75
CA ARG A 8 -2.21 -19.10 -18.86
C ARG A 8 -3.22 -18.97 -17.74
N PHE A 9 -2.75 -18.62 -16.54
CA PHE A 9 -3.63 -18.21 -15.46
C PHE A 9 -4.17 -16.81 -15.72
N PHE A 10 -5.39 -16.57 -15.26
CA PHE A 10 -5.94 -15.24 -15.09
C PHE A 10 -6.07 -15.01 -13.59
N ASP A 11 -5.25 -14.12 -13.05
CA ASP A 11 -5.30 -13.78 -11.63
C ASP A 11 -6.23 -12.58 -11.44
N CYS A 12 -7.36 -12.83 -10.77
CA CYS A 12 -8.39 -11.84 -10.52
C CYS A 12 -8.04 -10.86 -9.39
N ASP A 13 -6.91 -11.05 -8.69
CA ASP A 13 -6.58 -10.29 -7.48
C ASP A 13 -5.14 -9.76 -7.53
N ASN A 14 -4.94 -8.70 -8.30
CA ASN A 14 -3.66 -8.00 -8.39
C ASN A 14 -3.75 -6.63 -7.73
N HIS A 15 -2.68 -6.26 -7.05
CA HIS A 15 -2.55 -4.97 -6.37
C HIS A 15 -1.32 -4.20 -6.87
N TYR A 16 -1.37 -2.87 -6.75
CA TYR A 16 -0.23 -1.99 -6.99
C TYR A 16 0.02 -1.14 -5.74
N TYR A 17 1.24 -0.65 -5.58
CA TYR A 17 1.57 0.34 -4.56
C TYR A 17 1.34 1.74 -5.11
N GLU A 18 0.56 2.54 -4.38
CA GLU A 18 0.19 3.87 -4.82
C GLU A 18 1.38 4.83 -4.82
N ALA A 19 1.42 5.71 -5.83
CA ALA A 19 2.24 6.91 -5.76
C ALA A 19 1.79 7.80 -4.59
N GLU A 20 2.72 8.56 -3.99
CA GLU A 20 2.41 9.38 -2.81
C GLU A 20 1.28 10.40 -3.05
N ASP A 21 1.12 10.87 -4.29
CA ASP A 21 0.10 11.84 -4.66
C ASP A 21 -1.19 11.20 -5.21
N ALA A 22 -1.36 9.87 -5.15
CA ALA A 22 -2.53 9.18 -5.68
C ALA A 22 -3.87 9.76 -5.17
N PHE A 23 -3.89 10.20 -3.91
CA PHE A 23 -5.08 10.80 -3.27
C PHE A 23 -5.07 12.33 -3.22
N THR A 24 -4.03 12.99 -3.73
CA THR A 24 -3.87 14.46 -3.63
C THR A 24 -3.74 15.16 -4.98
N ARG A 25 -3.31 14.46 -6.03
CA ARG A 25 -3.04 15.01 -7.36
C ARG A 25 -4.27 15.68 -7.99
N HIS A 26 -5.45 15.07 -7.84
CA HIS A 26 -6.69 15.51 -8.51
C HIS A 26 -7.88 15.72 -7.56
N ILE A 27 -7.64 15.78 -6.25
CA ILE A 27 -8.72 15.95 -5.27
C ILE A 27 -9.31 17.36 -5.30
N ASP A 28 -10.63 17.48 -5.11
CA ASP A 28 -11.28 18.78 -4.86
C ASP A 28 -10.59 19.48 -3.66
N PRO A 29 -10.11 20.72 -3.83
CA PRO A 29 -9.49 21.49 -2.76
C PRO A 29 -10.29 21.53 -1.45
N LYS A 30 -11.63 21.52 -1.52
CA LYS A 30 -12.52 21.53 -0.34
C LYS A 30 -12.43 20.25 0.49
N LEU A 31 -12.01 19.13 -0.11
CA LEU A 31 -11.90 17.84 0.55
C LEU A 31 -10.51 17.57 1.14
N LYS A 32 -9.48 18.32 0.74
CA LYS A 32 -8.08 18.07 1.13
C LYS A 32 -7.87 17.87 2.62
N LYS A 33 -8.50 18.70 3.47
CA LYS A 33 -8.36 18.62 4.94
C LYS A 33 -8.98 17.34 5.55
N ARG A 34 -9.95 16.73 4.86
CA ARG A 34 -10.69 15.54 5.33
C ARG A 34 -10.11 14.24 4.78
N ALA A 35 -9.35 14.30 3.69
CA ALA A 35 -8.82 13.15 2.98
C ALA A 35 -7.42 12.73 3.49
N ILE A 36 -6.71 11.95 2.66
CA ILE A 36 -5.34 11.50 2.90
C ILE A 36 -4.39 12.70 2.89
N GLN A 37 -3.54 12.78 3.92
CA GLN A 37 -2.44 13.74 4.03
C GLN A 37 -1.18 13.01 4.49
N TRP A 38 -0.01 13.55 4.14
CA TRP A 38 1.28 13.06 4.58
C TRP A 38 1.82 13.90 5.73
N ALA A 39 2.43 13.26 6.72
CA ALA A 39 3.10 13.94 7.82
C ALA A 39 4.38 13.20 8.19
N GLN A 40 5.41 13.95 8.64
CA GLN A 40 6.57 13.38 9.30
C GLN A 40 6.37 13.41 10.81
N LEU A 41 6.38 12.24 11.44
CA LEU A 41 6.20 12.07 12.88
C LEU A 41 7.30 11.14 13.39
N ASP A 42 8.06 11.60 14.40
CA ASP A 42 9.14 10.82 15.02
C ASP A 42 10.16 10.26 14.01
N GLY A 43 10.50 11.06 12.99
CA GLY A 43 11.42 10.66 11.92
C GLY A 43 10.84 9.65 10.93
N LYS A 44 9.53 9.38 10.97
CA LYS A 44 8.86 8.43 10.09
C LYS A 44 7.71 9.07 9.33
N GLN A 45 7.60 8.69 8.05
CA GLN A 45 6.52 9.14 7.19
C GLN A 45 5.23 8.40 7.59
N ARG A 46 4.13 9.16 7.72
CA ARG A 46 2.84 8.69 8.20
C ARG A 46 1.71 9.25 7.35
N LEU A 47 0.64 8.46 7.23
CA LEU A 47 -0.62 8.93 6.68
C LEU A 47 -1.49 9.52 7.79
N ILE A 48 -2.09 10.66 7.50
CA ILE A 48 -3.17 11.26 8.27
C ILE A 48 -4.46 11.08 7.46
N VAL A 49 -5.49 10.54 8.10
CA VAL A 49 -6.80 10.30 7.47
C VAL A 49 -7.86 10.96 8.33
N GLY A 50 -8.62 11.91 7.78
CA GLY A 50 -9.64 12.64 8.54
C GLY A 50 -9.08 13.36 9.77
N GLY A 51 -7.84 13.85 9.71
CA GLY A 51 -7.16 14.51 10.83
C GLY A 51 -6.61 13.58 11.91
N ARG A 52 -6.60 12.26 11.69
CA ARG A 52 -6.06 11.27 12.65
C ARG A 52 -4.88 10.51 12.04
N VAL A 53 -3.88 10.23 12.86
CA VAL A 53 -2.73 9.39 12.45
C VAL A 53 -3.22 7.98 12.14
N ASN A 54 -2.96 7.51 10.93
CA ASN A 54 -3.18 6.12 10.55
C ASN A 54 -2.07 5.25 11.16
N ARG A 55 -2.46 4.30 12.01
CA ARG A 55 -1.57 3.33 12.66
C ARG A 55 -1.65 1.93 12.04
N PHE A 56 -2.55 1.72 11.07
CA PHE A 56 -2.75 0.43 10.41
C PHE A 56 -1.62 0.10 9.44
N ILE A 57 -1.10 1.09 8.71
CA ILE A 57 0.01 0.90 7.76
C ILE A 57 1.30 1.47 8.36
N PRO A 58 2.25 0.63 8.84
CA PRO A 58 3.46 1.11 9.51
C PRO A 58 4.46 1.79 8.56
N ASN A 59 4.51 1.32 7.31
CA ASN A 59 5.31 1.88 6.22
C ASN A 59 4.42 2.21 5.01
N PRO A 60 3.87 3.44 4.92
CA PRO A 60 2.91 3.80 3.89
C PRO A 60 3.50 4.04 2.49
N THR A 61 4.82 4.07 2.35
CA THR A 61 5.48 4.16 1.02
C THR A 61 5.72 2.78 0.40
N PHE A 62 5.60 1.71 1.21
CA PHE A 62 5.95 0.34 0.82
C PHE A 62 7.36 0.20 0.24
N ASP A 63 8.28 1.10 0.62
CA ASP A 63 9.70 1.03 0.30
C ASP A 63 10.51 0.76 1.58
N PRO A 64 11.15 -0.42 1.73
CA PRO A 64 11.15 -1.54 0.79
C PRO A 64 9.84 -2.35 0.83
N VAL A 65 9.59 -3.06 -0.27
CA VAL A 65 8.42 -3.95 -0.42
C VAL A 65 8.72 -5.37 0.06
N GLY A 66 7.69 -6.05 0.57
CA GLY A 66 7.76 -7.48 0.86
C GLY A 66 8.05 -8.30 -0.40
N LYS A 67 8.98 -9.26 -0.30
CA LYS A 67 9.27 -10.17 -1.43
C LYS A 67 8.06 -11.08 -1.70
N PRO A 68 7.80 -11.46 -2.96
CA PRO A 68 6.83 -12.51 -3.26
C PRO A 68 7.11 -13.77 -2.44
N GLY A 69 6.07 -14.32 -1.80
CA GLY A 69 6.19 -15.52 -0.95
C GLY A 69 6.79 -15.27 0.45
N ALA A 70 7.08 -14.04 0.86
CA ALA A 70 7.69 -13.75 2.16
C ALA A 70 6.85 -14.20 3.38
N LEU A 71 5.56 -14.46 3.19
CA LEU A 71 4.66 -14.95 4.23
C LEU A 71 4.34 -16.45 4.11
N ASP A 72 4.91 -17.15 3.12
CA ASP A 72 4.61 -18.57 2.86
C ASP A 72 4.88 -19.44 4.10
N GLU A 73 6.04 -19.26 4.75
CA GLU A 73 6.41 -20.03 5.95
C GLU A 73 5.43 -19.79 7.12
N TYR A 74 5.00 -18.55 7.31
CA TYR A 74 4.04 -18.18 8.37
C TYR A 74 2.65 -18.80 8.16
N PHE A 75 2.20 -18.91 6.90
CA PHE A 75 0.87 -19.43 6.57
C PHE A 75 0.82 -20.95 6.33
N ARG A 76 1.95 -21.65 6.44
CA ARG A 76 2.04 -23.09 6.17
C ARG A 76 1.49 -23.98 7.30
N GLY A 77 1.22 -23.41 8.48
CA GLY A 77 0.78 -24.12 9.70
C GLY A 77 1.96 -24.41 10.62
#